data_AF-A0A7S0EHA5-F1
#
_entry.id   AF-A0A7S0EHA5-F1
#
_cell.length_a   1.000
_cell.length_b   1.000
_cell.length_c   1.000
_cell.angle_alpha   90.00
_cell.angle_beta   90.00
_cell.angle_gamma   90.00
#
_symmetry.space_group_name_H-M   'P 1'
#
loop_
_entity.id
_entity.type
_entity.pdbx_description
1 polymer ?
#
loop_
_entity_poly.entity_id
_entity_poly.type
_entity_poly.pdbx_seq_one_letter_code
_entity_poly.pdbx_strand_id
1 'polypeptide(L)'
;APFGRAKIAGTRACGMADAPTGEGTTPMEATTTPAADPAAAGMDVDIFGDGGADDDLGDEIARADPDEIVQRTRMLENEMKVLKNETMRLSHDISSNKERIKENNDKIKLNKQLPYLVANVVELLDMDAEDDVEEDGANIDLDAHRKGKCCVLKTSTRQTIFLPVPGLVDTEKLKPADLVGVNKDSYLILEALPDEYDSRVKAMEVDEKPTDEFNDVGGCDDQIQELVEAIVLPMTHKERFINIGIKPPK
;
A
#
# COMPACT_ATOMS: atom_id res chain seq x y z
N ALA A 1 -19.93 41.21 -31.23
CA ALA A 1 -21.41 41.27 -31.13
C ALA A 1 -21.98 41.54 -32.52
N PRO A 2 -23.24 41.16 -32.82
CA PRO A 2 -24.16 40.24 -32.12
C PRO A 2 -24.06 38.84 -32.79
N PHE A 3 -25.00 37.86 -32.78
CA PHE A 3 -26.13 37.50 -31.90
C PHE A 3 -26.35 35.96 -31.98
N GLY A 4 -26.93 35.34 -30.94
CA GLY A 4 -27.46 33.97 -30.94
C GLY A 4 -27.89 33.57 -29.52
N ARG A 5 -29.14 33.15 -29.27
CA ARG A 5 -29.74 33.07 -27.90
C ARG A 5 -30.54 31.80 -27.60
N ALA A 6 -30.26 31.19 -26.43
CA ALA A 6 -31.00 30.19 -25.63
C ALA A 6 -30.36 30.15 -24.20
N LYS A 7 -30.97 29.95 -23.00
CA LYS A 7 -32.37 29.83 -22.51
C LYS A 7 -33.14 28.55 -22.91
N ILE A 8 -33.82 27.77 -22.05
CA ILE A 8 -34.37 27.82 -20.64
C ILE A 8 -34.23 26.39 -20.02
N ALA A 9 -34.27 26.05 -18.70
CA ALA A 9 -34.66 26.71 -17.44
C ALA A 9 -33.48 26.78 -16.41
N GLY A 10 -33.49 26.43 -15.10
CA GLY A 10 -34.46 25.87 -14.11
C GLY A 10 -34.45 24.33 -13.99
N THR A 11 -34.71 23.66 -12.85
CA THR A 11 -34.96 24.04 -11.42
C THR A 11 -34.42 22.91 -10.50
N ARG A 12 -33.82 23.17 -9.32
CA ARG A 12 -34.40 23.18 -7.94
C ARG A 12 -35.38 22.02 -7.59
N ALA A 13 -35.44 21.46 -6.36
CA ALA A 13 -34.53 21.48 -5.18
C ALA A 13 -35.07 20.56 -4.04
N CYS A 14 -34.20 20.19 -3.08
CA CYS A 14 -34.44 19.84 -1.66
C CYS A 14 -35.36 18.66 -1.22
N GLY A 15 -34.82 17.86 -0.30
CA GLY A 15 -35.53 17.21 0.82
C GLY A 15 -35.95 15.74 0.64
N MET A 16 -36.19 14.95 1.69
CA MET A 16 -35.80 15.04 3.12
C MET A 16 -36.31 13.77 3.86
N ALA A 17 -35.52 13.19 4.77
CA ALA A 17 -35.90 12.08 5.68
C ALA A 17 -36.27 10.74 4.96
N ASP A 18 -36.27 9.54 5.58
CA ASP A 18 -36.15 9.11 6.98
C ASP A 18 -35.38 7.77 7.09
N ALA A 19 -35.05 7.32 8.31
CA ALA A 19 -34.60 5.96 8.64
C ALA A 19 -35.71 5.22 9.44
N PRO A 20 -35.73 3.87 9.58
CA PRO A 20 -34.83 3.19 10.54
C PRO A 20 -34.47 1.69 10.25
N THR A 21 -33.56 1.12 11.07
CA THR A 21 -33.36 -0.33 11.39
C THR A 21 -33.08 -1.35 10.27
N GLY A 22 -32.21 -2.35 10.44
CA GLY A 22 -31.29 -2.64 11.56
C GLY A 22 -30.67 -4.06 11.51
N GLU A 23 -29.40 -4.18 11.92
CA GLU A 23 -28.64 -5.41 12.29
C GLU A 23 -28.36 -6.48 11.20
N GLY A 24 -27.10 -6.95 11.10
CA GLY A 24 -26.72 -7.95 10.06
C GLY A 24 -25.23 -8.28 9.84
N THR A 25 -24.37 -8.27 10.88
CA THR A 25 -23.01 -8.90 10.92
C THR A 25 -22.00 -8.68 9.76
N THR A 26 -21.04 -7.77 9.99
CA THR A 26 -19.58 -7.88 9.72
C THR A 26 -19.02 -8.53 8.44
N PRO A 27 -18.14 -7.80 7.74
CA PRO A 27 -16.89 -8.33 7.18
C PRO A 27 -15.64 -7.80 7.92
N MET A 28 -14.53 -8.55 7.86
CA MET A 28 -13.18 -8.02 8.12
C MET A 28 -12.56 -7.54 6.81
N GLU A 29 -12.12 -6.29 6.75
CA GLU A 29 -11.08 -5.85 5.81
C GLU A 29 -10.07 -4.95 6.52
N ALA A 30 -8.79 -5.14 6.20
CA ALA A 30 -7.69 -4.32 6.71
C ALA A 30 -7.20 -3.39 5.59
N THR A 31 -7.58 -2.11 5.66
CA THR A 31 -7.11 -1.06 4.75
C THR A 31 -6.53 0.11 5.53
N THR A 32 -5.30 0.48 5.19
CA THR A 32 -4.53 1.54 5.86
C THR A 32 -4.82 2.92 5.28
N THR A 33 -5.35 3.86 6.06
CA THR A 33 -5.08 5.33 5.98
C THR A 33 -5.91 6.08 7.05
N PRO A 34 -5.60 7.36 7.37
CA PRO A 34 -4.36 8.11 7.14
C PRO A 34 -3.72 8.55 8.48
N ALA A 35 -2.60 9.29 8.41
CA ALA A 35 -2.10 10.00 9.58
C ALA A 35 -2.95 11.26 9.83
N ALA A 36 -3.52 11.39 11.04
CA ALA A 36 -4.20 12.57 11.55
C ALA A 36 -3.62 12.95 12.92
N ASP A 37 -3.60 14.25 13.24
CA ASP A 37 -2.91 14.76 14.44
C ASP A 37 -3.62 14.37 15.75
N PRO A 38 -2.92 13.82 16.76
CA PRO A 38 -3.47 13.61 18.09
C PRO A 38 -3.43 14.90 18.92
N ALA A 39 -4.15 15.92 18.45
CA ALA A 39 -4.39 17.17 19.18
C ALA A 39 -5.84 17.21 19.69
N ALA A 40 -6.03 17.04 21.00
CA ALA A 40 -7.31 17.05 21.71
C ALA A 40 -8.31 15.94 21.34
N ALA A 41 -8.06 14.74 21.89
CA ALA A 41 -9.12 13.80 22.28
C ALA A 41 -8.93 13.49 23.78
N GLY A 42 -10.00 13.57 24.58
CA GLY A 42 -9.91 13.42 26.03
C GLY A 42 -9.75 11.96 26.46
N MET A 43 -8.83 11.73 27.40
CA MET A 43 -8.80 10.52 28.23
C MET A 43 -9.19 10.89 29.66
N ASP A 44 -10.47 11.26 29.84
CA ASP A 44 -11.14 11.10 31.13
C ASP A 44 -11.42 9.60 31.32
N VAL A 45 -10.36 8.85 31.57
CA VAL A 45 -10.42 7.48 32.09
C VAL A 45 -10.10 7.59 33.56
N ASP A 46 -11.06 7.28 34.42
CA ASP A 46 -10.90 7.33 35.87
C ASP A 46 -9.82 6.34 36.33
N ILE A 47 -8.58 6.83 36.43
CA ILE A 47 -7.39 6.03 36.76
C ILE A 47 -7.36 5.59 38.24
N PHE A 48 -8.40 5.93 39.02
CA PHE A 48 -8.63 5.50 40.39
C PHE A 48 -9.47 4.21 40.46
N GLY A 49 -9.19 3.28 39.55
CA GLY A 49 -9.71 1.91 39.57
C GLY A 49 -8.94 1.05 40.56
N ASP A 50 -9.47 0.95 41.78
CA ASP A 50 -9.04 0.10 42.90
C ASP A 50 -8.40 -1.25 42.48
N GLY A 51 -7.18 -1.53 42.96
CA GLY A 51 -6.58 -2.87 42.91
C GLY A 51 -5.09 -3.00 42.50
N GLY A 52 -4.17 -2.67 43.40
CA GLY A 52 -2.96 -3.50 43.57
C GLY A 52 -1.68 -3.18 42.80
N ALA A 53 -1.50 -1.95 42.31
CA ALA A 53 -0.19 -1.45 41.85
C ALA A 53 0.31 -0.30 42.73
N ASP A 54 -0.52 0.72 42.93
CA ASP A 54 -0.19 1.87 43.78
C ASP A 54 -0.18 1.52 45.27
N ASP A 55 -0.99 0.53 45.70
CA ASP A 55 -0.97 0.00 47.07
C ASP A 55 0.36 -0.68 47.41
N ASP A 56 0.94 -1.45 46.49
CA ASP A 56 2.20 -2.18 46.72
C ASP A 56 3.38 -1.20 46.85
N LEU A 57 3.39 -0.15 46.00
CA LEU A 57 4.32 0.97 46.13
C LEU A 57 4.08 1.79 47.41
N GLY A 58 2.82 1.97 47.82
CA GLY A 58 2.46 2.63 49.07
C GLY A 58 2.93 1.86 50.30
N ASP A 59 2.78 0.54 50.30
CA ASP A 59 3.26 -0.39 51.33
C ASP A 59 4.80 -0.48 51.35
N GLU A 60 5.46 -0.38 50.19
CA GLU A 60 6.93 -0.27 50.09
C GLU A 60 7.40 1.05 50.73
N ILE A 61 6.80 2.19 50.35
CA ILE A 61 7.13 3.52 50.88
C ILE A 61 6.82 3.62 52.39
N ALA A 62 5.77 2.95 52.88
CA ALA A 62 5.44 2.90 54.31
C ALA A 62 6.40 2.03 55.14
N ARG A 63 7.23 1.19 54.50
CA ARG A 63 8.25 0.33 55.13
C ARG A 63 9.67 0.87 54.98
N ALA A 64 9.92 1.73 54.00
CA ALA A 64 11.23 2.33 53.72
C ALA A 64 11.60 3.43 54.73
N ASP A 65 12.92 3.64 54.93
CA ASP A 65 13.42 4.74 55.75
C ASP A 65 13.25 6.10 55.03
N PRO A 66 13.04 7.22 55.76
CA PRO A 66 12.80 8.53 55.15
C PRO A 66 13.99 9.01 54.28
N ASP A 67 15.22 8.65 54.63
CA ASP A 67 16.41 8.95 53.83
C ASP A 67 16.50 8.10 52.55
N GLU A 68 15.98 6.87 52.56
CA GLU A 68 15.92 5.99 51.39
C GLU A 68 14.93 6.54 50.35
N ILE A 69 13.77 7.00 50.79
CA ILE A 69 12.78 7.68 49.95
C ILE A 69 13.42 8.91 49.28
N VAL A 70 14.14 9.74 50.04
CA VAL A 70 14.85 10.92 49.51
C VAL A 70 15.95 10.52 48.51
N GLN A 71 16.66 9.41 48.73
CA GLN A 71 17.65 8.91 47.79
C GLN A 71 17.00 8.39 46.49
N ARG A 72 15.91 7.61 46.60
CA ARG A 72 15.14 7.08 45.46
C ARG A 72 14.53 8.21 44.63
N THR A 73 13.95 9.24 45.25
CA THR A 73 13.49 10.45 44.56
C THR A 73 14.61 11.12 43.77
N ARG A 74 15.80 11.32 44.37
CA ARG A 74 16.95 11.93 43.67
C ARG A 74 17.50 11.07 42.52
N MET A 75 17.40 9.75 42.60
CA MET A 75 17.78 8.87 41.48
C MET A 75 16.78 9.04 40.33
N LEU A 76 15.47 8.98 40.60
CA LEU A 76 14.41 9.19 39.63
C LEU A 76 14.44 10.60 39.00
N GLU A 77 14.76 11.65 39.77
CA GLU A 77 14.99 13.01 39.24
C GLU A 77 16.13 13.07 38.23
N ASN A 78 17.23 12.36 38.49
CA ASN A 78 18.37 12.28 37.58
C ASN A 78 18.03 11.45 36.33
N GLU A 79 17.34 10.32 36.47
CA GLU A 79 16.88 9.50 35.35
C GLU A 79 15.88 10.26 34.46
N MET A 80 14.87 10.92 35.05
CA MET A 80 13.94 11.80 34.33
C MET A 80 14.66 12.93 33.59
N LYS A 81 15.75 13.46 34.14
CA LYS A 81 16.59 14.47 33.50
C LYS A 81 17.40 13.91 32.33
N VAL A 82 17.92 12.68 32.44
CA VAL A 82 18.60 11.97 31.34
C VAL A 82 17.62 11.63 30.23
N LEU A 83 16.50 10.98 30.55
CA LEU A 83 15.43 10.60 29.62
C LEU A 83 14.82 11.81 28.90
N LYS A 84 14.67 12.94 29.58
CA LYS A 84 14.20 14.19 28.95
C LYS A 84 15.23 14.77 27.97
N ASN A 85 16.52 14.68 28.29
CA ASN A 85 17.60 15.10 27.39
C ASN A 85 17.72 14.17 26.17
N GLU A 86 17.58 12.86 26.38
CA GLU A 86 17.55 11.86 25.31
C GLU A 86 16.33 12.01 24.40
N THR A 87 15.13 12.19 24.98
CA THR A 87 13.90 12.52 24.22
C THR A 87 14.08 13.78 23.38
N MET A 88 14.72 14.82 23.93
CA MET A 88 14.98 16.07 23.20
C MET A 88 15.97 15.87 22.05
N ARG A 89 17.02 15.06 22.25
CA ARG A 89 17.97 14.68 21.19
C ARG A 89 17.27 13.85 20.10
N LEU A 90 16.58 12.77 20.47
CA LEU A 90 15.88 11.90 19.52
C LEU A 90 14.82 12.67 18.73
N SER A 91 14.12 13.63 19.35
CA SER A 91 13.20 14.54 18.66
C SER A 91 13.91 15.39 17.59
N HIS A 92 15.11 15.91 17.87
CA HIS A 92 15.92 16.63 16.89
C HIS A 92 16.42 15.71 15.76
N ASP A 93 16.94 14.53 16.10
CA ASP A 93 17.42 13.54 15.13
C ASP A 93 16.27 13.05 14.20
N ILE A 94 15.07 12.84 14.75
CA ILE A 94 13.84 12.55 13.99
C ILE A 94 13.46 13.73 13.08
N SER A 95 13.51 14.97 13.59
CA SER A 95 13.17 16.16 12.80
C SER A 95 14.13 16.34 11.61
N SER A 96 15.43 16.20 11.84
CA SER A 96 16.45 16.32 10.78
C SER A 96 16.30 15.22 9.72
N ASN A 97 16.07 13.98 10.14
CA ASN A 97 15.80 12.89 9.20
C ASN A 97 14.48 13.10 8.43
N LYS A 98 13.42 13.59 9.07
CA LYS A 98 12.14 13.91 8.41
C LYS A 98 12.27 15.04 7.39
N GLU A 99 13.14 16.02 7.62
CA GLU A 99 13.48 17.08 6.67
C GLU A 99 14.26 16.54 5.47
N ARG A 100 15.32 15.74 5.70
CA ARG A 100 16.09 15.06 4.64
C ARG A 100 15.22 14.13 3.78
N ILE A 101 14.26 13.44 4.39
CA ILE A 101 13.27 12.59 3.69
C ILE A 101 12.35 13.44 2.82
N LYS A 102 11.88 14.61 3.27
CA LYS A 102 11.08 15.54 2.43
C LYS A 102 11.88 16.01 1.23
N GLU A 103 13.08 16.55 1.45
CA GLU A 103 13.95 17.02 0.36
C GLU A 103 14.19 15.93 -0.69
N ASN A 104 14.47 14.71 -0.26
CA ASN A 104 14.76 13.60 -1.18
C ASN A 104 13.50 13.14 -1.93
N ASN A 105 12.32 13.15 -1.29
CA ASN A 105 11.05 12.93 -1.98
C ASN A 105 10.77 14.03 -3.01
N ASP A 106 11.09 15.29 -2.73
CA ASP A 106 10.87 16.39 -3.68
C ASP A 106 11.86 16.34 -4.86
N LYS A 107 13.12 15.94 -4.63
CA LYS A 107 14.08 15.60 -5.69
C LYS A 107 13.58 14.42 -6.55
N ILE A 108 12.99 13.39 -5.94
CA ILE A 108 12.37 12.27 -6.66
C ILE A 108 11.16 12.72 -7.49
N LYS A 109 10.28 13.60 -6.96
CA LYS A 109 9.15 14.16 -7.73
C LYS A 109 9.59 14.96 -8.96
N LEU A 110 10.67 15.74 -8.85
CA LEU A 110 11.23 16.47 -10.00
C LEU A 110 11.78 15.53 -11.08
N ASN A 111 12.38 14.41 -10.69
CA ASN A 111 12.81 13.36 -11.63
C ASN A 111 11.63 12.53 -12.17
N LYS A 112 10.58 12.35 -11.37
CA LYS A 112 9.29 11.75 -11.75
C LYS A 112 8.34 12.82 -12.34
N GLN A 113 8.88 13.64 -13.24
CA GLN A 113 8.09 14.51 -14.12
C GLN A 113 7.75 13.76 -15.42
N LEU A 114 6.51 13.92 -15.90
CA LEU A 114 6.11 13.42 -17.22
C LEU A 114 6.88 14.18 -18.33
N PRO A 115 7.21 13.53 -19.46
CA PRO A 115 6.81 12.19 -19.89
C PRO A 115 7.83 11.09 -19.58
N TYR A 116 7.33 9.89 -19.27
CA TYR A 116 8.13 8.66 -19.25
C TYR A 116 8.08 7.99 -20.63
N LEU A 117 9.12 7.22 -20.95
CA LEU A 117 9.08 6.23 -22.01
C LEU A 117 8.55 4.91 -21.41
N VAL A 118 7.79 4.13 -22.18
CA VAL A 118 7.34 2.80 -21.75
C VAL A 118 8.37 1.76 -22.20
N ALA A 119 8.61 0.76 -21.35
CA ALA A 119 9.42 -0.41 -21.64
C ALA A 119 8.79 -1.67 -21.04
N ASN A 120 9.20 -2.83 -21.53
CA ASN A 120 8.93 -4.11 -20.92
C ASN A 120 10.22 -4.65 -20.29
N VAL A 121 10.11 -5.27 -19.12
CA VAL A 121 11.19 -6.12 -18.57
C VAL A 121 11.34 -7.34 -19.48
N VAL A 122 12.56 -7.64 -19.92
CA VAL A 122 12.85 -8.87 -20.67
C VAL A 122 13.28 -9.97 -19.72
N GLU A 123 14.28 -9.65 -18.89
CA GLU A 123 14.95 -10.60 -18.00
C GLU A 123 15.55 -9.86 -16.81
N LEU A 124 15.54 -10.52 -15.66
CA LEU A 124 16.24 -10.10 -14.44
C LEU A 124 17.44 -11.04 -14.29
N LEU A 125 18.64 -10.49 -14.22
CA LEU A 125 19.88 -11.26 -14.11
C LEU A 125 20.54 -10.93 -12.77
N ASP A 126 20.69 -11.95 -11.92
CA ASP A 126 21.44 -11.80 -10.67
C ASP A 126 22.94 -11.88 -11.01
N MET A 127 23.63 -10.74 -10.94
CA MET A 127 25.09 -10.69 -11.10
C MET A 127 25.75 -11.04 -9.77
N ASP A 128 25.93 -12.34 -9.55
CA ASP A 128 26.92 -12.84 -8.60
C ASP A 128 28.32 -12.47 -9.13
N ALA A 129 29.03 -11.60 -8.42
CA ALA A 129 30.43 -11.35 -8.72
C ALA A 129 31.24 -12.60 -8.35
N GLU A 130 31.95 -13.15 -9.33
CA GLU A 130 32.96 -14.19 -9.13
C GLU A 130 34.06 -13.60 -8.21
N ASP A 131 34.28 -14.22 -7.04
CA ASP A 131 35.14 -13.66 -5.98
C ASP A 131 36.66 -13.75 -6.28
N ASP A 132 37.04 -14.13 -7.51
CA ASP A 132 38.40 -14.49 -7.94
C ASP A 132 39.03 -13.49 -8.94
N VAL A 133 39.02 -12.19 -8.63
CA VAL A 133 39.86 -11.19 -9.34
C VAL A 133 40.62 -10.26 -8.37
N GLU A 134 41.64 -10.81 -7.71
CA GLU A 134 42.72 -9.99 -7.12
C GLU A 134 43.54 -9.32 -8.24
N GLU A 135 43.16 -8.12 -8.69
CA GLU A 135 44.04 -7.31 -9.55
C GLU A 135 44.26 -5.89 -8.99
N ASP A 136 45.48 -5.65 -8.53
CA ASP A 136 45.96 -4.46 -7.81
C ASP A 136 46.13 -3.24 -8.75
N GLY A 137 44.99 -2.71 -9.21
CA GLY A 137 44.91 -1.62 -10.19
C GLY A 137 44.08 -0.44 -9.69
N ALA A 138 44.58 0.79 -9.88
CA ALA A 138 43.96 2.02 -9.35
C ALA A 138 42.61 2.44 -9.99
N ASN A 139 42.03 1.63 -10.89
CA ASN A 139 40.78 1.89 -11.62
C ASN A 139 39.80 0.70 -11.48
N ILE A 140 39.51 0.25 -10.25
CA ILE A 140 38.43 -0.72 -10.01
C ILE A 140 37.08 -0.01 -10.22
N ASP A 141 36.32 -0.39 -11.24
CA ASP A 141 34.96 0.10 -11.43
C ASP A 141 34.04 -0.45 -10.32
N LEU A 142 33.38 0.44 -9.57
CA LEU A 142 32.49 0.09 -8.44
C LEU A 142 31.16 -0.57 -8.88
N ASP A 143 30.99 -0.86 -10.16
CA ASP A 143 29.92 -1.72 -10.67
C ASP A 143 30.35 -3.20 -10.69
N ALA A 144 31.63 -3.52 -10.94
CA ALA A 144 32.12 -4.91 -11.01
C ALA A 144 32.02 -5.66 -9.66
N HIS A 145 32.10 -4.93 -8.55
CA HIS A 145 32.00 -5.49 -7.19
C HIS A 145 30.56 -5.57 -6.66
N ARG A 146 29.56 -5.16 -7.44
CA ARG A 146 28.20 -4.91 -6.92
C ARG A 146 27.29 -6.12 -7.10
N LYS A 147 27.45 -7.13 -6.22
CA LYS A 147 26.53 -8.28 -6.14
C LYS A 147 25.09 -7.77 -6.03
N GLY A 148 24.29 -8.02 -7.07
CA GLY A 148 23.02 -7.32 -7.25
C GLY A 148 22.24 -7.77 -8.48
N LYS A 149 20.93 -7.52 -8.48
CA LYS A 149 20.02 -7.92 -9.56
C LYS A 149 20.00 -6.86 -10.64
N CYS A 150 20.55 -7.17 -11.81
CA CYS A 150 20.51 -6.32 -12.99
C CYS A 150 19.24 -6.58 -13.81
N CYS A 151 18.86 -5.64 -14.68
CA CYS A 151 17.63 -5.73 -15.46
C CYS A 151 17.88 -5.42 -16.94
N VAL A 152 17.41 -6.31 -17.83
CA VAL A 152 17.37 -6.06 -19.28
C VAL A 152 15.99 -5.50 -19.64
N LEU A 153 15.95 -4.26 -20.08
CA LEU A 153 14.75 -3.55 -20.49
C LEU A 153 14.66 -3.49 -22.02
N LYS A 154 13.44 -3.61 -22.54
CA LYS A 154 13.14 -3.40 -23.96
C LYS A 154 12.12 -2.28 -24.10
N THR A 155 12.57 -1.13 -24.58
CA THR A 155 11.73 0.06 -24.76
C THR A 155 10.70 -0.11 -25.87
N SER A 156 9.64 0.72 -25.88
CA SER A 156 8.74 0.84 -27.04
C SER A 156 9.47 1.25 -28.33
N THR A 157 10.61 1.93 -28.23
CA THR A 157 11.53 2.24 -29.36
C THR A 157 12.31 1.02 -29.87
N ARG A 158 12.03 -0.19 -29.34
CA ARG A 158 12.67 -1.48 -29.66
C ARG A 158 14.17 -1.56 -29.33
N GLN A 159 14.66 -0.66 -28.47
CA GLN A 159 16.03 -0.70 -27.97
C GLN A 159 16.09 -1.61 -26.75
N THR A 160 17.07 -2.52 -26.73
CA THR A 160 17.39 -3.37 -25.57
C THR A 160 18.51 -2.70 -24.77
N ILE A 161 18.25 -2.43 -23.49
CA ILE A 161 19.14 -1.65 -22.63
C ILE A 161 19.35 -2.44 -21.33
N PHE A 162 20.62 -2.66 -20.99
CA PHE A 162 21.02 -3.30 -19.75
C PHE A 162 21.19 -2.24 -18.65
N LEU A 163 20.55 -2.45 -17.50
CA LEU A 163 20.72 -1.62 -16.31
C LEU A 163 21.39 -2.46 -15.22
N PRO A 164 22.61 -2.10 -14.75
CA PRO A 164 23.23 -2.75 -13.60
C PRO A 164 22.49 -2.43 -12.29
N VAL A 165 21.85 -1.25 -12.21
CA VAL A 165 21.03 -0.81 -11.09
C VAL A 165 19.56 -0.63 -11.53
N PRO A 166 18.63 -1.48 -11.07
CA PRO A 166 17.20 -1.24 -11.22
C PRO A 166 16.79 -0.06 -10.33
N GLY A 167 15.93 0.82 -10.86
CA GLY A 167 15.79 2.20 -10.37
C GLY A 167 15.08 2.37 -9.03
N LEU A 168 13.81 2.77 -9.07
CA LEU A 168 13.00 3.10 -7.88
C LEU A 168 12.07 1.95 -7.43
N VAL A 169 12.04 0.84 -8.18
CA VAL A 169 11.08 -0.26 -8.00
C VAL A 169 11.79 -1.53 -7.54
N ASP A 170 11.22 -2.21 -6.54
CA ASP A 170 11.79 -3.44 -5.97
C ASP A 170 11.85 -4.59 -6.99
N THR A 171 13.00 -5.24 -7.07
CA THR A 171 13.30 -6.32 -8.02
C THR A 171 12.52 -7.61 -7.78
N GLU A 172 11.94 -7.77 -6.59
CA GLU A 172 11.10 -8.93 -6.22
C GLU A 172 9.65 -8.79 -6.73
N LYS A 173 9.22 -7.58 -7.05
CA LYS A 173 7.88 -7.28 -7.57
C LYS A 173 7.82 -7.38 -9.09
N LEU A 174 8.93 -7.01 -9.75
CA LEU A 174 9.12 -7.11 -11.18
C LEU A 174 9.24 -8.59 -11.63
N LYS A 175 8.62 -8.90 -12.76
CA LYS A 175 8.75 -10.18 -13.47
C LYS A 175 9.14 -9.93 -14.93
N PRO A 176 9.67 -10.95 -15.63
CA PRO A 176 9.77 -10.93 -17.08
C PRO A 176 8.42 -10.62 -17.75
N ALA A 177 8.48 -9.82 -18.81
CA ALA A 177 7.37 -9.22 -19.58
C ALA A 177 6.61 -8.03 -18.94
N ASP A 178 6.74 -7.77 -17.63
CA ASP A 178 6.05 -6.66 -16.94
C ASP A 178 6.26 -5.29 -17.63
N LEU A 179 5.21 -4.47 -17.62
CA LEU A 179 5.21 -3.13 -18.18
C LEU A 179 5.79 -2.11 -17.16
N VAL A 180 6.77 -1.31 -17.57
CA VAL A 180 7.44 -0.33 -16.70
C VAL A 180 7.59 1.05 -17.36
N GLY A 181 7.41 2.09 -16.54
CA GLY A 181 7.73 3.47 -16.90
C GLY A 181 9.21 3.75 -16.65
N VAL A 182 9.95 4.09 -17.71
CA VAL A 182 11.38 4.42 -17.65
C VAL A 182 11.61 5.89 -18.01
N ASN A 183 12.65 6.51 -17.44
CA ASN A 183 13.07 7.84 -17.86
C ASN A 183 13.58 7.80 -19.32
N LYS A 184 13.16 8.73 -20.17
CA LYS A 184 13.56 8.79 -21.59
C LYS A 184 15.08 8.92 -21.80
N ASP A 185 15.76 9.66 -20.93
CA ASP A 185 17.17 10.04 -21.15
C ASP A 185 18.16 9.23 -20.29
N SER A 186 17.70 8.64 -19.18
CA SER A 186 18.53 7.82 -18.28
C SER A 186 18.08 6.35 -18.18
N TYR A 187 16.95 5.98 -18.80
CA TYR A 187 16.36 4.63 -18.85
C TYR A 187 16.07 3.93 -17.50
N LEU A 188 16.35 4.58 -16.37
CA LEU A 188 15.99 4.12 -15.03
C LEU A 188 14.48 3.87 -14.90
N ILE A 189 14.13 2.72 -14.29
CA ILE A 189 12.77 2.34 -13.92
C ILE A 189 12.27 3.29 -12.82
N LEU A 190 11.16 3.99 -13.07
CA LEU A 190 10.53 4.92 -12.14
C LEU A 190 9.29 4.33 -11.45
N GLU A 191 8.55 3.48 -12.16
CA GLU A 191 7.26 2.94 -11.75
C GLU A 191 6.92 1.68 -12.54
N ALA A 192 6.31 0.67 -11.91
CA ALA A 192 5.66 -0.42 -12.62
C ALA A 192 4.28 0.05 -13.09
N LEU A 193 3.95 -0.20 -14.36
CA LEU A 193 2.66 0.13 -14.95
C LEU A 193 1.76 -1.12 -14.89
N PRO A 194 0.43 -0.96 -14.72
CA PRO A 194 -0.49 -2.09 -14.84
C PRO A 194 -0.51 -2.62 -16.28
N ASP A 195 -0.73 -3.92 -16.43
CA ASP A 195 -0.73 -4.59 -17.74
C ASP A 195 -1.78 -3.99 -18.70
N GLU A 196 -1.35 -3.63 -19.90
CA GLU A 196 -2.24 -3.04 -20.90
C GLU A 196 -2.92 -4.11 -21.77
N TYR A 197 -4.19 -4.40 -21.45
CA TYR A 197 -5.07 -5.15 -22.36
C TYR A 197 -5.48 -4.33 -23.59
N ASP A 198 -5.64 -5.00 -24.73
CA ASP A 198 -6.10 -4.42 -26.00
C ASP A 198 -7.45 -3.70 -25.82
N SER A 199 -7.62 -2.55 -26.47
CA SER A 199 -8.83 -1.72 -26.34
C SER A 199 -10.10 -2.42 -26.81
N ARG A 200 -9.99 -3.44 -27.67
CA ARG A 200 -11.11 -4.30 -28.11
C ARG A 200 -11.55 -5.29 -27.04
N VAL A 201 -10.65 -5.68 -26.12
CA VAL A 201 -10.98 -6.53 -24.96
C VAL A 201 -11.62 -5.68 -23.88
N LYS A 202 -11.09 -4.48 -23.62
CA LYS A 202 -11.72 -3.48 -22.73
C LYS A 202 -13.13 -3.11 -23.21
N ALA A 203 -13.33 -2.98 -24.52
CA ALA A 203 -14.66 -2.75 -25.12
C ALA A 203 -15.57 -4.01 -25.17
N MET A 204 -15.15 -5.14 -24.59
CA MET A 204 -15.98 -6.32 -24.32
C MET A 204 -16.25 -6.53 -22.82
N GLU A 205 -15.74 -5.63 -21.96
CA GLU A 205 -16.10 -5.58 -20.55
C GLU A 205 -17.54 -5.05 -20.40
N VAL A 206 -18.30 -5.61 -19.46
CA VAL A 206 -19.74 -5.32 -19.33
C VAL A 206 -19.94 -4.27 -18.24
N ASP A 207 -19.91 -2.99 -18.64
CA ASP A 207 -20.06 -1.83 -17.76
C ASP A 207 -21.40 -1.82 -16.99
N GLU A 208 -22.49 -2.22 -17.66
CA GLU A 208 -23.85 -2.20 -17.11
C GLU A 208 -24.48 -3.60 -17.18
N LYS A 209 -24.93 -4.12 -16.03
CA LYS A 209 -25.61 -5.41 -15.94
C LYS A 209 -27.05 -5.26 -16.48
N PRO A 210 -27.49 -6.06 -17.46
CA PRO A 210 -28.90 -6.10 -17.86
C PRO A 210 -29.83 -6.41 -16.69
N THR A 211 -31.02 -5.80 -16.72
CA THR A 211 -32.06 -5.93 -15.67
C THR A 211 -33.01 -7.09 -15.88
N ASP A 212 -32.77 -7.95 -16.88
CA ASP A 212 -33.65 -9.07 -17.24
C ASP A 212 -33.70 -10.11 -16.11
N GLU A 213 -34.90 -10.59 -15.76
CA GLU A 213 -35.08 -11.65 -14.77
C GLU A 213 -35.36 -13.00 -15.44
N PHE A 214 -35.03 -14.10 -14.74
CA PHE A 214 -35.41 -15.46 -15.20
C PHE A 214 -36.93 -15.63 -15.34
N ASN A 215 -37.72 -14.79 -14.65
CA ASN A 215 -39.18 -14.73 -14.76
C ASN A 215 -39.69 -14.30 -16.16
N ASP A 216 -38.87 -13.57 -16.91
CA ASP A 216 -39.22 -13.07 -18.25
C ASP A 216 -38.99 -14.11 -19.37
N VAL A 217 -38.30 -15.22 -19.06
CA VAL A 217 -37.88 -16.27 -20.02
C VAL A 217 -38.82 -17.48 -19.97
N GLY A 218 -40.00 -17.33 -20.58
CA GLY A 218 -41.05 -18.35 -20.52
C GLY A 218 -40.74 -19.65 -21.28
N GLY A 219 -40.91 -20.80 -20.61
CA GLY A 219 -40.96 -22.14 -21.23
C GLY A 219 -39.61 -22.82 -21.47
N CYS A 220 -38.55 -22.36 -20.79
CA CYS A 220 -37.20 -22.94 -20.86
C CYS A 220 -36.66 -23.34 -19.47
N ASP A 221 -37.56 -23.71 -18.54
CA ASP A 221 -37.25 -23.92 -17.12
C ASP A 221 -36.16 -24.97 -16.89
N ASP A 222 -36.20 -26.10 -17.62
CA ASP A 222 -35.19 -27.15 -17.57
C ASP A 222 -33.79 -26.61 -17.93
N GLN A 223 -33.68 -25.79 -18.99
CA GLN A 223 -32.41 -25.22 -19.45
C GLN A 223 -31.90 -24.12 -18.51
N ILE A 224 -32.80 -23.37 -17.87
CA ILE A 224 -32.44 -22.40 -16.83
C ILE A 224 -31.86 -23.15 -15.62
N GLN A 225 -32.45 -24.27 -15.19
CA GLN A 225 -31.93 -25.08 -14.09
C GLN A 225 -30.54 -25.67 -14.44
N GLU A 226 -30.38 -26.30 -15.60
CA GLU A 226 -29.08 -26.84 -16.05
C GLU A 226 -27.98 -25.76 -16.07
N LEU A 227 -28.29 -24.56 -16.57
CA LEU A 227 -27.33 -23.44 -16.63
C LEU A 227 -26.99 -22.88 -15.24
N VAL A 228 -27.97 -22.78 -14.33
CA VAL A 228 -27.75 -22.34 -12.94
C VAL A 228 -26.91 -23.37 -12.17
N GLU A 229 -27.15 -24.67 -12.34
CA GLU A 229 -26.35 -25.73 -11.74
C GLU A 229 -24.93 -25.80 -12.32
N ALA A 230 -24.76 -25.51 -13.62
CA ALA A 230 -23.45 -25.53 -14.28
C ALA A 230 -22.58 -24.29 -13.99
N ILE A 231 -23.17 -23.09 -13.94
CA ILE A 231 -22.41 -21.82 -13.85
C ILE A 231 -22.52 -21.16 -12.47
N VAL A 232 -23.74 -21.01 -11.95
CA VAL A 232 -23.96 -20.26 -10.70
C VAL A 232 -23.54 -21.08 -9.48
N LEU A 233 -23.86 -22.37 -9.45
CA LEU A 233 -23.56 -23.25 -8.30
C LEU A 233 -22.03 -23.37 -8.02
N PRO A 234 -21.13 -23.50 -9.03
CA PRO A 234 -19.69 -23.42 -8.79
C PRO A 234 -19.17 -22.04 -8.36
N MET A 235 -19.90 -20.95 -8.60
CA MET A 235 -19.50 -19.62 -8.14
C MET A 235 -19.93 -19.37 -6.70
N THR A 236 -21.18 -19.70 -6.34
CA THR A 236 -21.76 -19.45 -5.02
C THR A 236 -21.42 -20.52 -3.98
N HIS A 237 -21.18 -21.77 -4.40
CA HIS A 237 -21.12 -22.93 -3.51
C HIS A 237 -19.92 -23.84 -3.78
N LYS A 238 -18.75 -23.23 -4.02
CA LYS A 238 -17.43 -23.89 -4.24
C LYS A 238 -17.14 -25.03 -3.25
N GLU A 239 -17.46 -24.82 -1.97
CA GLU A 239 -17.27 -25.80 -0.90
C GLU A 239 -17.98 -27.13 -1.16
N ARG A 240 -19.17 -27.13 -1.80
CA ARG A 240 -19.90 -28.37 -2.11
C ARG A 240 -19.11 -29.23 -3.10
N PHE A 241 -18.52 -28.62 -4.13
CA PHE A 241 -17.68 -29.32 -5.11
C PHE A 241 -16.38 -29.83 -4.48
N ILE A 242 -15.75 -29.04 -3.61
CA ILE A 242 -14.53 -29.42 -2.86
C ILE A 242 -14.81 -30.61 -1.93
N ASN A 243 -15.91 -30.57 -1.15
CA ASN A 243 -16.29 -31.63 -0.21
C ASN A 243 -16.68 -32.95 -0.90
N ILE A 244 -17.21 -32.88 -2.12
CA ILE A 244 -17.51 -34.06 -2.96
C ILE A 244 -16.26 -34.51 -3.77
N GLY A 245 -15.20 -33.68 -3.82
CA GLY A 245 -13.95 -33.97 -4.54
C GLY A 245 -14.05 -33.87 -6.07
N ILE A 246 -15.14 -33.32 -6.60
CA ILE A 246 -15.39 -33.19 -8.03
C ILE A 246 -14.99 -31.81 -8.55
N LYS A 247 -14.52 -31.74 -9.79
CA LYS A 247 -14.31 -30.47 -10.50
C LYS A 247 -15.65 -30.01 -11.08
N PRO A 248 -15.98 -28.70 -11.01
CA PRO A 248 -17.15 -28.17 -11.70
C PRO A 248 -16.99 -28.31 -13.23
N PRO A 249 -18.10 -28.23 -14.00
CA PRO A 249 -18.05 -28.13 -15.45
C PRO A 249 -17.30 -26.87 -15.92
N LYS A 250 -17.00 -26.81 -17.22
CA LYS A 250 -16.28 -25.75 -17.92
C LYS A 250 -16.97 -25.38 -19.21
#